data_AF-A0AAV6BKN4-F1
#
_entry.id   AF-A0AAV6BKN4-F1
#
_cell.length_a   1.000
_cell.length_b   1.000
_cell.length_c   1.000
_cell.angle_alpha   90.00
_cell.angle_beta   90.00
_cell.angle_gamma   90.00
#
_symmetry.space_group_name_H-M   'P 1'
#
loop_
_entity.id
_entity.type
_entity.pdbx_description
1 polymer ?
#
loop_
_entity_poly.entity_id
_entity_poly.type
_entity_poly.pdbx_seq_one_letter_code
_entity_poly.pdbx_strand_id
1 'polypeptide(L)'
;LACPMNEARPMLTVLMHELAARPPQGAVVGVAVQAHAIARRAVPGMLGRPAAPAVRDLATVLSRLAALVGADNVSGLAAADSHHPDAWTPAPMCPDDDAQSVPDASPEPALAFRRLRPPRRVSVDTDGGRPCAVHGALSDVARVVRCAGPWRSSGQWWDSERWAREEWDVALDDHTVIRLLHDPLADTWLLDGAYD
;
A
#
# COMPACT_ATOMS: atom_id res chain seq x y z
N LEU A 1 -3.67 -19.41 10.50
CA LEU A 1 -3.49 -18.17 11.29
C LEU A 1 -3.82 -18.47 12.75
N ALA A 2 -2.83 -18.53 13.64
CA ALA A 2 -3.06 -18.68 15.07
C ALA A 2 -2.64 -17.39 15.78
N CYS A 3 -3.56 -16.76 16.50
CA CYS A 3 -3.29 -15.57 17.30
C CYS A 3 -3.58 -15.84 18.78
N PRO A 4 -3.00 -15.04 19.70
CA PRO A 4 -3.24 -15.15 21.13
C PRO A 4 -4.73 -14.94 21.46
N MET A 5 -5.41 -15.94 22.01
CA MET A 5 -6.81 -15.80 22.44
C MET A 5 -7.07 -16.56 23.75
N ASN A 6 -8.08 -16.12 24.51
CA ASN A 6 -8.48 -16.72 25.79
C ASN A 6 -9.95 -17.18 25.82
N GLU A 7 -10.64 -17.10 24.67
CA GLU A 7 -12.03 -17.53 24.54
C GLU A 7 -12.10 -18.86 23.77
N ALA A 8 -12.88 -19.81 24.27
CA ALA A 8 -12.96 -21.16 23.69
C ALA A 8 -13.74 -21.21 22.35
N ARG A 9 -14.83 -20.45 22.22
CA ARG A 9 -15.68 -20.49 20.99
C ARG A 9 -14.94 -20.06 19.72
N PRO A 10 -14.15 -18.96 19.72
CA PRO A 10 -13.38 -18.53 18.55
C PRO A 10 -12.27 -19.52 18.19
N MET A 11 -11.56 -20.07 19.17
CA MET A 11 -10.58 -21.14 18.95
C MET A 11 -11.21 -22.30 18.19
N LEU A 12 -12.39 -22.76 18.65
CA LEU A 12 -13.12 -23.84 18.00
C LEU A 12 -13.55 -23.47 16.57
N THR A 13 -13.96 -22.22 16.34
CA THR A 13 -14.37 -21.76 15.00
C THR A 13 -13.21 -21.79 14.02
N VAL A 14 -12.02 -21.30 14.43
CA VAL A 14 -10.81 -21.37 13.60
C VAL A 14 -10.42 -22.83 13.33
N LEU A 15 -10.48 -23.69 14.35
CA LEU A 15 -10.11 -25.11 14.22
C LEU A 15 -11.07 -25.87 13.29
N MET A 16 -12.37 -25.62 13.41
CA MET A 16 -13.38 -26.18 12.50
C MET A 16 -13.19 -25.67 11.07
N HIS A 17 -12.81 -24.41 10.90
CA HIS A 17 -12.56 -23.83 9.59
C HIS A 17 -11.35 -24.48 8.90
N GLU A 18 -10.26 -24.67 9.63
CA GLU A 18 -9.06 -25.37 9.15
C GLU A 18 -9.35 -26.83 8.77
N LEU A 19 -10.11 -27.56 9.61
CA LEU A 19 -10.52 -28.94 9.32
C LEU A 19 -11.44 -29.02 8.09
N ALA A 20 -12.33 -28.05 7.89
CA ALA A 20 -13.20 -28.01 6.72
C ALA A 20 -12.42 -27.70 5.44
N ALA A 21 -11.42 -26.81 5.51
CA ALA A 21 -10.55 -26.49 4.39
C ALA A 21 -9.63 -27.65 4.00
N ARG A 22 -9.23 -28.48 4.96
CA ARG A 22 -8.36 -29.66 4.76
C ARG A 22 -8.92 -30.88 5.48
N PRO A 23 -9.95 -31.54 4.93
CA PRO A 23 -10.59 -32.66 5.59
C PRO A 23 -9.65 -33.86 5.68
N PRO A 24 -9.69 -34.63 6.79
CA PRO A 24 -8.94 -35.88 6.90
C PRO A 24 -9.41 -36.87 5.84
N GLN A 25 -8.49 -37.52 5.15
CA GLN A 25 -8.80 -38.43 4.03
C GLN A 25 -9.17 -39.86 4.46
N GLY A 26 -9.33 -40.09 5.77
CA GLY A 26 -9.64 -41.40 6.33
C GLY A 26 -10.33 -41.28 7.68
N ALA A 27 -10.63 -42.43 8.30
CA ALA A 27 -11.30 -42.47 9.59
C ALA A 27 -10.44 -41.84 10.69
N VAL A 28 -11.03 -40.90 11.44
CA VAL A 28 -10.39 -40.26 12.59
C VAL A 28 -10.56 -41.17 13.82
N VAL A 29 -9.46 -41.75 14.29
CA VAL A 29 -9.43 -42.65 15.46
C VAL A 29 -9.06 -41.93 16.77
N GLY A 30 -8.66 -40.66 16.68
CA GLY A 30 -8.31 -39.83 17.84
C GLY A 30 -7.93 -38.40 17.44
N VAL A 31 -7.97 -37.50 18.42
CA VAL A 31 -7.59 -36.09 18.26
C VAL A 31 -6.76 -35.67 19.47
N ALA A 32 -5.67 -34.94 19.22
CA ALA A 32 -4.86 -34.30 20.26
C ALA A 32 -4.83 -32.79 20.01
N VAL A 33 -4.91 -31.99 21.09
CA VAL A 33 -4.87 -30.53 21.02
C VAL A 33 -3.70 -30.05 21.88
N GLN A 34 -2.86 -29.19 21.30
CA GLN A 34 -1.76 -28.53 21.99
C GLN A 34 -1.96 -27.02 21.92
N ALA A 35 -1.74 -26.33 23.04
CA ALA A 35 -1.80 -24.88 23.12
C ALA A 35 -0.49 -24.35 23.73
N HIS A 36 -0.02 -23.21 23.23
CA HIS A 36 1.15 -22.51 23.77
C HIS A 36 0.68 -21.26 24.52
N ALA A 37 0.88 -21.21 25.83
CA ALA A 37 0.49 -20.08 26.65
C ALA A 37 1.51 -18.94 26.50
N ILE A 38 1.01 -17.72 26.38
CA ILE A 38 1.82 -16.50 26.24
C ILE A 38 1.29 -15.44 27.20
N ALA A 39 2.22 -14.72 27.84
CA ALA A 39 1.87 -13.70 28.82
C ALA A 39 1.14 -12.52 28.13
N ARG A 40 -0.05 -12.17 28.63
CA ARG A 40 -0.75 -10.96 28.17
C ARG A 40 -0.10 -9.73 28.79
N ARG A 41 0.49 -8.87 27.96
CA ARG A 41 0.85 -7.51 28.36
C ARG A 41 -0.31 -6.59 27.99
N ALA A 42 -0.98 -6.02 28.99
CA ALA A 42 -1.93 -4.95 28.74
C ALA A 42 -1.14 -3.72 28.29
N VAL A 43 -1.24 -3.38 27.01
CA VAL A 43 -0.76 -2.10 26.50
C VAL A 43 -1.92 -1.11 26.70
N PRO A 44 -1.75 -0.06 27.54
CA PRO A 44 -2.76 0.98 27.66
C PRO A 44 -3.06 1.55 26.28
N GLY A 45 -4.35 1.63 25.91
CA GLY A 45 -4.74 2.31 24.69
C GLY A 45 -4.25 3.76 24.72
N MET A 46 -3.76 4.27 23.59
CA MET A 46 -3.44 5.69 23.48
C MET A 46 -4.73 6.51 23.56
N LEU A 47 -4.74 7.53 24.42
CA LEU A 47 -5.79 8.56 24.44
C LEU A 47 -5.89 9.22 23.05
N GLY A 48 -7.10 9.39 22.54
CA GLY A 48 -7.35 10.01 21.23
C GLY A 48 -7.26 9.08 20.02
N ARG A 49 -7.01 7.77 20.22
CA ARG A 49 -7.04 6.78 19.12
C ARG A 49 -8.25 5.86 19.22
N PRO A 50 -8.82 5.44 18.07
CA PRO A 50 -9.76 4.33 18.06
C PRO A 50 -9.07 3.12 18.70
N ALA A 51 -9.80 2.42 19.58
CA ALA A 51 -9.30 1.15 20.11
C ALA A 51 -9.04 0.20 18.94
N ALA A 52 -7.89 -0.47 18.93
CA ALA A 52 -7.63 -1.53 17.97
C ALA A 52 -8.75 -2.58 18.05
N PRO A 53 -9.17 -3.17 16.91
CA PRO A 53 -10.20 -4.21 16.93
C PRO A 53 -9.77 -5.35 17.84
N ALA A 54 -10.73 -5.96 18.54
CA ALA A 54 -10.42 -7.13 19.36
C ALA A 54 -9.75 -8.21 18.48
N VAL A 55 -8.60 -8.71 18.91
CA VAL A 55 -7.78 -9.69 18.16
C VAL A 55 -8.61 -10.89 17.66
N ARG A 56 -9.61 -11.30 18.43
CA ARG A 56 -10.61 -12.33 18.09
C ARG A 56 -11.45 -11.98 16.86
N ASP A 57 -11.99 -10.77 16.84
CA ASP A 57 -12.91 -10.34 15.79
C ASP A 57 -12.13 -10.17 14.49
N LEU A 58 -10.91 -9.62 14.57
CA LEU A 58 -9.98 -9.57 13.45
C LEU A 58 -9.66 -10.98 12.92
N ALA A 59 -9.29 -11.92 13.79
CA ALA A 59 -9.01 -13.30 13.38
C ALA A 59 -10.22 -13.96 12.68
N THR A 60 -11.43 -13.71 13.19
CA THR A 60 -12.67 -14.24 12.60
C THR A 60 -12.92 -13.67 11.21
N VAL A 61 -12.72 -12.36 11.02
CA VAL A 61 -12.86 -11.70 9.71
C VAL A 61 -11.82 -12.22 8.74
N LEU A 62 -10.55 -12.34 9.15
CA LEU A 62 -9.47 -12.86 8.32
C LEU A 62 -9.71 -14.32 7.89
N SER A 63 -10.19 -15.18 8.80
CA SER A 63 -10.56 -16.56 8.43
C SER A 63 -11.69 -16.61 7.42
N ARG A 64 -12.72 -15.76 7.57
CA ARG A 64 -13.83 -15.69 6.60
C ARG A 64 -13.38 -15.18 5.24
N LEU A 65 -12.49 -14.19 5.20
CA LEU A 65 -11.90 -13.71 3.96
C LEU A 65 -11.08 -14.81 3.29
N ALA A 66 -10.21 -15.50 4.04
CA ALA A 66 -9.42 -16.61 3.51
C ALA A 66 -10.28 -17.76 2.97
N ALA A 67 -11.44 -18.02 3.56
CA ALA A 67 -12.41 -18.98 3.03
C ALA A 67 -12.97 -18.58 1.66
N LEU A 68 -13.20 -17.28 1.47
CA LEU A 68 -13.87 -16.72 0.30
C LEU A 68 -12.90 -16.54 -0.87
N VAL A 69 -11.71 -16.00 -0.58
CA VAL A 69 -10.73 -15.65 -1.62
C VAL A 69 -9.54 -16.62 -1.68
N GLY A 70 -9.43 -17.58 -0.76
CA GLY A 70 -8.25 -18.43 -0.61
C GLY A 70 -7.21 -17.82 0.33
N ALA A 71 -6.52 -18.65 1.12
CA ALA A 71 -5.57 -18.19 2.12
C ALA A 71 -4.39 -17.39 1.53
N ASP A 72 -3.94 -17.74 0.33
CA ASP A 72 -2.82 -17.06 -0.36
C ASP A 72 -3.18 -15.64 -0.85
N ASN A 73 -4.48 -15.32 -0.91
CA ASN A 73 -4.98 -14.02 -1.33
C ASN A 73 -5.29 -13.07 -0.16
N VAL A 74 -4.96 -13.48 1.08
CA VAL A 74 -5.07 -12.64 2.29
C VAL A 74 -3.66 -12.36 2.82
N SER A 75 -3.05 -11.29 2.32
CA SER A 75 -1.66 -10.90 2.60
C SER A 75 -1.54 -9.44 3.01
N GLY A 76 -0.45 -9.11 3.71
CA GLY A 76 0.02 -7.74 3.84
C GLY A 76 0.77 -7.29 2.59
N LEU A 77 1.13 -6.02 2.53
CA LEU A 77 1.99 -5.47 1.49
C LEU A 77 3.33 -5.11 2.11
N ALA A 78 4.42 -5.58 1.51
CA ALA A 78 5.77 -5.13 1.83
C ALA A 78 6.32 -4.31 0.66
N ALA A 79 7.06 -3.25 0.98
CA ALA A 79 7.80 -2.52 -0.04
C ALA A 79 8.90 -3.45 -0.60
N ALA A 80 8.96 -3.59 -1.91
CA ALA A 80 10.04 -4.32 -2.55
C ALA A 80 11.35 -3.53 -2.44
N ASP A 81 12.46 -4.25 -2.27
CA ASP A 81 13.81 -3.66 -2.28
C ASP A 81 14.29 -3.38 -3.70
N SER A 82 13.51 -2.61 -4.47
CA SER A 82 13.81 -2.22 -5.85
C SER A 82 13.95 -0.71 -6.01
N HIS A 83 13.65 0.05 -4.94
CA HIS A 83 13.49 1.50 -4.93
C HIS A 83 12.48 2.04 -5.97
N HIS A 84 11.76 1.16 -6.68
CA HIS A 84 10.75 1.56 -7.65
C HIS A 84 9.53 2.09 -6.89
N PRO A 85 9.08 3.33 -7.15
CA PRO A 85 7.87 3.85 -6.54
C PRO A 85 6.69 2.93 -6.86
N ASP A 86 5.93 2.49 -5.85
CA ASP A 86 4.80 1.56 -6.01
C ASP A 86 5.15 0.08 -6.27
N ALA A 87 6.42 -0.33 -6.11
CA ALA A 87 6.76 -1.74 -6.05
C ALA A 87 6.42 -2.34 -4.69
N TRP A 88 5.22 -2.93 -4.60
CA TRP A 88 4.73 -3.64 -3.42
C TRP A 88 4.58 -5.12 -3.73
N THR A 89 5.07 -5.98 -2.86
CA THR A 89 4.93 -7.42 -2.98
C THR A 89 4.02 -7.97 -1.87
N PRO A 90 3.25 -9.03 -2.15
CA PRO A 90 2.50 -9.74 -1.12
C PRO A 90 3.45 -10.26 -0.04
N ALA A 91 3.11 -10.00 1.22
CA ALA A 91 3.84 -10.47 2.38
C ALA A 91 2.90 -11.15 3.38
N PRO A 92 3.39 -12.04 4.24
CA PRO A 92 2.57 -12.57 5.34
C PRO A 92 2.00 -11.43 6.17
N MET A 93 0.69 -11.45 6.41
CA MET A 93 0.02 -10.44 7.23
C MET A 93 0.45 -10.61 8.70
N CYS A 94 1.13 -9.60 9.26
CA CYS A 94 1.53 -9.56 10.66
C CYS A 94 0.71 -8.47 11.40
N PRO A 95 -0.28 -8.83 12.23
CA PRO A 95 -1.12 -7.86 12.94
C PRO A 95 -0.44 -7.21 14.15
N ASP A 96 0.76 -7.65 14.54
CA ASP A 96 1.51 -7.18 15.71
C ASP A 96 2.45 -6.01 15.41
N ASP A 97 2.34 -5.38 14.24
CA ASP A 97 3.21 -4.26 13.91
C ASP A 97 2.79 -3.04 14.75
N ASP A 98 3.65 -2.66 15.70
CA ASP A 98 3.56 -1.42 16.46
C ASP A 98 3.51 -0.27 15.45
N ALA A 99 2.29 0.13 15.07
CA ALA A 99 2.07 1.23 14.15
C ALA A 99 2.78 2.45 14.73
N GLN A 100 3.93 2.78 14.14
CA GLN A 100 4.75 3.90 14.57
C GLN A 100 3.84 5.11 14.65
N SER A 101 3.85 5.73 15.83
CA SER A 101 3.02 6.88 16.11
C SER A 101 3.37 7.98 15.12
N VAL A 102 2.50 8.23 14.14
CA VAL A 102 2.52 9.50 13.41
C VAL A 102 2.28 10.57 14.48
N PRO A 103 3.21 11.52 14.67
CA PRO A 103 3.01 12.60 15.62
C PRO A 103 1.74 13.37 15.24
N ASP A 104 0.98 13.75 16.26
CA ASP A 104 -0.24 14.55 16.12
C ASP A 104 0.17 15.95 15.64
N ALA A 105 0.26 16.11 14.32
CA ALA A 105 0.65 17.37 13.71
C ALA A 105 -0.56 18.31 13.73
N SER A 106 -0.36 19.49 14.32
CA SER A 106 -1.31 20.60 14.30
C SER A 106 -1.86 20.83 12.88
N PRO A 107 -3.15 21.16 12.71
CA PRO A 107 -3.76 21.39 11.40
C PRO A 107 -3.38 22.78 10.88
N GLU A 108 -2.10 23.01 10.59
CA GLU A 108 -1.74 24.03 9.61
C GLU A 108 -2.19 23.55 8.23
N PRO A 109 -2.63 24.44 7.32
CA PRO A 109 -2.92 24.05 5.94
C PRO A 109 -1.63 23.55 5.29
N ALA A 110 -1.41 22.25 5.37
CA ALA A 110 -0.32 21.57 4.71
C ALA A 110 -0.72 21.34 3.26
N LEU A 111 0.14 21.74 2.33
CA LEU A 111 0.02 21.36 0.93
C LEU A 111 0.00 19.84 0.86
N ALA A 112 -1.12 19.28 0.42
CA ALA A 112 -1.28 17.83 0.25
C ALA A 112 -0.98 17.45 -1.19
N PHE A 113 -0.55 16.20 -1.39
CA PHE A 113 -0.32 15.66 -2.74
C PHE A 113 -1.32 14.55 -3.01
N ARG A 114 -2.27 14.83 -3.90
CA ARG A 114 -3.29 13.87 -4.33
C ARG A 114 -2.78 13.08 -5.51
N ARG A 115 -2.26 11.90 -5.20
CA ARG A 115 -1.68 10.99 -6.19
C ARG A 115 -2.75 10.21 -6.96
N LEU A 116 -2.58 10.11 -8.27
CA LEU A 116 -3.40 9.31 -9.18
C LEU A 116 -2.88 7.87 -9.19
N ARG A 117 -3.80 6.92 -8.99
CA ARG A 117 -3.55 5.48 -9.03
C ARG A 117 -4.61 4.82 -9.92
N PRO A 118 -4.28 4.38 -11.15
CA PRO A 118 -2.99 4.52 -11.83
C PRO A 118 -2.69 5.98 -12.28
N PRO A 119 -1.42 6.33 -12.54
CA PRO A 119 -1.07 7.60 -13.17
C PRO A 119 -1.66 7.68 -14.58
N ARG A 120 -2.01 8.89 -15.04
CA ARG A 120 -2.72 9.08 -16.31
C ARG A 120 -1.76 9.53 -17.43
N ARG A 121 -1.82 8.91 -18.60
CA ARG A 121 -1.01 9.32 -19.74
C ARG A 121 -1.40 10.71 -20.24
N VAL A 122 -0.40 11.55 -20.52
CA VAL A 122 -0.55 12.92 -21.02
C VAL A 122 0.48 13.18 -22.13
N SER A 123 0.29 14.24 -22.91
CA SER A 123 1.33 14.74 -23.83
C SER A 123 1.96 16.00 -23.25
N VAL A 124 3.27 16.14 -23.39
CA VAL A 124 4.02 17.26 -22.82
C VAL A 124 4.92 17.82 -23.91
N ASP A 125 4.79 19.11 -24.18
CA ASP A 125 5.75 19.83 -25.01
C ASP A 125 6.95 20.21 -24.14
N THR A 126 8.15 20.06 -24.68
CA THR A 126 9.39 20.38 -23.98
C THR A 126 10.22 21.40 -24.75
N ASP A 127 10.79 22.36 -24.03
CA ASP A 127 11.83 23.27 -24.55
C ASP A 127 13.15 22.98 -23.83
N GLY A 128 14.19 22.58 -24.58
CA GLY A 128 15.47 22.17 -24.01
C GLY A 128 15.36 21.01 -23.01
N GLY A 129 14.40 20.09 -23.20
CA GLY A 129 14.12 18.97 -22.28
C GLY A 129 13.35 19.36 -21.01
N ARG A 130 12.88 20.60 -20.89
CA ARG A 130 12.05 21.07 -19.78
C ARG A 130 10.58 21.19 -20.21
N PRO A 131 9.60 20.75 -19.41
CA PRO A 131 8.19 20.92 -19.74
C PRO A 131 7.80 22.39 -19.95
N CYS A 132 7.14 22.69 -21.07
CA CYS A 132 6.64 24.04 -21.39
C CYS A 132 5.12 24.09 -21.62
N ALA A 133 4.49 22.99 -22.02
CA ALA A 133 3.04 22.85 -22.07
C ALA A 133 2.61 21.40 -21.78
N VAL A 134 1.41 21.23 -21.22
CA VAL A 134 0.84 19.92 -20.89
C VAL A 134 -0.54 19.80 -21.51
N HIS A 135 -0.80 18.68 -22.18
CA HIS A 135 -2.05 18.39 -22.88
C HIS A 135 -2.81 17.25 -22.21
N GLY A 136 -4.10 17.46 -21.94
CA GLY A 136 -4.98 16.44 -21.38
C GLY A 136 -4.73 16.07 -19.91
N ALA A 137 -4.09 16.95 -19.13
CA ALA A 137 -3.81 16.71 -17.70
C ALA A 137 -4.92 17.18 -16.75
N LEU A 138 -5.49 18.36 -16.94
CA LEU A 138 -6.60 18.90 -16.15
C LEU A 138 -7.52 19.72 -17.04
N SER A 139 -6.89 20.47 -17.94
CA SER A 139 -7.49 21.15 -19.09
C SER A 139 -7.00 20.51 -20.40
N ASP A 140 -7.62 20.88 -21.52
CA ASP A 140 -7.20 20.41 -22.86
C ASP A 140 -5.73 20.76 -23.12
N VAL A 141 -5.33 22.01 -22.85
CA VAL A 141 -3.96 22.50 -22.91
C VAL A 141 -3.71 23.44 -21.74
N ALA A 142 -2.58 23.27 -21.05
CA ALA A 142 -2.13 24.14 -19.97
C ALA A 142 -0.67 24.53 -20.17
N ARG A 143 -0.36 25.83 -20.04
CA ARG A 143 1.00 26.33 -20.20
C ARG A 143 1.76 26.20 -18.88
N VAL A 144 2.98 25.68 -18.95
CA VAL A 144 3.87 25.60 -17.78
C VAL A 144 4.48 26.98 -17.53
N VAL A 145 4.21 27.56 -16.36
CA VAL A 145 4.79 28.85 -15.94
C VAL A 145 6.07 28.67 -15.12
N ARG A 146 6.19 27.54 -14.42
CA ARG A 146 7.38 27.17 -13.66
C ARG A 146 7.49 25.65 -13.61
N CYS A 147 8.71 25.13 -13.68
CA CYS A 147 9.00 23.73 -13.47
C CYS A 147 10.23 23.54 -12.58
N ALA A 148 10.18 22.51 -11.75
CA ALA A 148 11.29 22.00 -10.95
C ALA A 148 11.52 20.53 -11.28
N GLY A 149 12.79 20.12 -11.38
CA GLY A 149 13.19 18.82 -11.88
C GLY A 149 14.23 18.92 -13.02
N PRO A 150 14.57 17.80 -13.66
CA PRO A 150 14.06 16.46 -13.37
C PRO A 150 14.75 15.86 -12.14
N TRP A 151 13.97 15.34 -11.20
CA TRP A 151 14.50 14.41 -10.19
C TRP A 151 14.53 13.01 -10.77
N ARG A 152 15.73 12.44 -10.84
CA ARG A 152 15.95 11.16 -11.51
C ARG A 152 16.03 10.03 -10.51
N SER A 153 15.33 8.95 -10.80
CA SER A 153 15.47 7.67 -10.11
C SER A 153 15.49 6.54 -11.13
N SER A 154 16.24 5.50 -10.82
CA SER A 154 16.35 4.30 -11.63
C SER A 154 16.72 3.12 -10.76
N GLY A 155 16.49 1.92 -11.27
CA GLY A 155 16.81 0.68 -10.56
C GLY A 155 16.76 -0.50 -11.50
N GLN A 156 17.19 -1.65 -10.98
CA GLN A 156 17.20 -2.92 -11.73
C GLN A 156 18.00 -2.82 -13.04
N TRP A 157 19.03 -1.96 -13.08
CA TRP A 157 19.76 -1.61 -14.31
C TRP A 157 20.55 -2.79 -14.92
N TRP A 158 20.76 -3.86 -14.17
CA TRP A 158 21.50 -5.06 -14.56
C TRP A 158 20.63 -6.16 -15.19
N ASP A 159 19.31 -6.02 -15.18
CA ASP A 159 18.39 -7.04 -15.71
C ASP A 159 17.34 -6.46 -16.68
N SER A 160 16.41 -7.31 -17.10
CA SER A 160 15.33 -6.95 -18.03
C SER A 160 14.22 -6.11 -17.39
N GLU A 161 14.17 -6.03 -16.06
CA GLU A 161 13.19 -5.27 -15.27
C GLU A 161 13.69 -3.85 -14.95
N ARG A 162 14.76 -3.42 -15.62
CA ARG A 162 15.30 -2.06 -15.52
C ARG A 162 14.21 -1.00 -15.70
N TRP A 163 14.29 0.02 -14.87
CA TRP A 163 13.38 1.16 -14.93
C TRP A 163 14.15 2.47 -14.71
N ALA A 164 13.61 3.53 -15.27
CA ALA A 164 14.08 4.89 -15.05
C ALA A 164 12.88 5.84 -15.03
N ARG A 165 12.99 6.91 -14.25
CA ARG A 165 11.92 7.88 -14.06
C ARG A 165 12.51 9.26 -13.84
N GLU A 166 11.92 10.24 -14.49
CA GLU A 166 12.20 11.65 -14.28
C GLU A 166 10.94 12.32 -13.75
N GLU A 167 10.98 12.81 -12.51
CA GLU A 167 9.86 13.54 -11.89
C GLU A 167 10.02 15.03 -12.10
N TRP A 168 8.90 15.69 -12.39
CA TRP A 168 8.81 17.13 -12.57
C TRP A 168 7.63 17.68 -11.79
N ASP A 169 7.87 18.65 -10.92
CA ASP A 169 6.81 19.44 -10.30
C ASP A 169 6.62 20.70 -11.14
N VAL A 170 5.42 20.87 -11.71
CA VAL A 170 5.12 21.96 -12.65
C VAL A 170 3.94 22.78 -12.15
N ALA A 171 4.12 24.10 -12.17
CA ALA A 171 3.04 25.05 -11.97
C ALA A 171 2.49 25.47 -13.33
N LEU A 172 1.16 25.40 -13.45
CA LEU A 172 0.41 25.78 -14.63
C LEU A 172 -0.04 27.24 -14.53
N ASP A 173 -0.54 27.79 -15.64
CA ASP A 173 -1.02 29.17 -15.73
C ASP A 173 -2.33 29.44 -14.97
N ASP A 174 -3.08 28.40 -14.63
CA ASP A 174 -4.25 28.43 -13.74
C ASP A 174 -3.90 28.32 -12.24
N HIS A 175 -2.60 28.40 -11.92
CA HIS A 175 -2.03 28.22 -10.57
C HIS A 175 -2.05 26.79 -10.03
N THR A 176 -2.53 25.80 -10.78
CA THR A 176 -2.46 24.40 -10.36
C THR A 176 -1.02 23.92 -10.37
N VAL A 177 -0.63 23.18 -9.33
CA VAL A 177 0.66 22.48 -9.30
C VAL A 177 0.41 20.99 -9.48
N ILE A 178 1.08 20.39 -10.45
CA ILE A 178 1.00 18.96 -10.74
C ILE A 178 2.38 18.33 -10.75
N ARG A 179 2.43 17.01 -10.53
CA ARG A 179 3.62 16.20 -10.76
C ARG A 179 3.48 15.41 -12.05
N LEU A 180 4.43 15.62 -12.95
CA LEU A 180 4.61 14.84 -14.17
C LEU A 180 5.72 13.82 -13.98
N LEU A 181 5.58 12.67 -14.65
CA LEU A 181 6.58 11.64 -14.75
C LEU A 181 6.93 11.46 -16.21
N HIS A 182 8.21 11.36 -16.49
CA HIS A 182 8.71 10.94 -17.77
C HIS A 182 9.47 9.62 -17.60
N ASP A 183 9.04 8.60 -18.33
CA ASP A 183 9.80 7.36 -18.49
C ASP A 183 10.73 7.52 -19.72
N PRO A 184 12.05 7.69 -19.53
CA PRO A 184 12.98 7.91 -20.63
C PRO A 184 13.28 6.63 -21.43
N LEU A 185 12.88 5.45 -20.95
CA LEU A 185 13.04 4.19 -21.68
C LEU A 185 11.88 3.99 -22.67
N ALA A 186 10.67 4.34 -22.26
CA ALA A 186 9.46 4.23 -23.07
C ALA A 186 9.12 5.53 -23.84
N ASP A 187 9.78 6.64 -23.51
CA ASP A 187 9.46 8.00 -23.99
C ASP A 187 7.99 8.36 -23.75
N THR A 188 7.53 8.15 -22.51
CA THR A 188 6.14 8.40 -22.13
C THR A 188 6.00 9.35 -20.96
N TRP A 189 5.02 10.24 -21.09
CA TRP A 189 4.66 11.21 -20.05
C TRP A 189 3.38 10.81 -19.34
N LEU A 190 3.41 10.90 -18.01
CA LEU A 190 2.31 10.56 -17.13
C LEU A 190 2.06 11.70 -16.13
N LEU A 191 0.80 11.95 -15.80
CA LEU A 191 0.38 12.74 -14.66
C LEU A 191 0.32 11.85 -13.43
N ASP A 192 1.20 12.09 -12.44
CA ASP A 192 1.24 11.33 -11.18
C ASP A 192 0.24 11.86 -10.16
N GLY A 193 -0.06 13.15 -10.17
CA GLY A 193 -0.93 13.77 -9.18
C GLY A 193 -0.92 15.29 -9.23
N ALA A 194 -1.74 15.87 -8.37
CA ALA A 194 -1.85 17.32 -8.17
C ALA A 194 -1.65 17.67 -6.70
N TYR A 195 -1.17 18.88 -6.43
CA TYR A 195 -1.09 19.42 -5.08
C TYR A 195 -2.35 20.23 -4.76
N ASP A 196 -2.92 20.04 -3.56
CA ASP A 196 -4.14 20.70 -3.05
C ASP A 196 -3.98 21.31 -1.65
#